data_AF-A0AA43Z9D9-F1
#
_entry.id   AF-A0AA43Z9D9-F1
#
_cell.length_a   1.000
_cell.length_b   1.000
_cell.length_c   1.000
_cell.angle_alpha   90.00
_cell.angle_beta   90.00
_cell.angle_gamma   90.00
#
_symmetry.space_group_name_H-M   'P 1'
#
loop_
_entity.id
_entity.type
_entity.pdbx_description
1 polymer ?
#
loop_
_entity_poly.entity_id
_entity_poly.type
_entity_poly.pdbx_seq_one_letter_code
_entity_poly.pdbx_strand_id
1 'polypeptide(L)'
;MARKHFTRFDAISSAIPAGKAFQAVIAVKRRGVDENARVHQVANGHQYDLASEADAVAEAALTKVIEVRDDGELIWEPNAV
;
A
#
# COMPACT_ATOMS: atom_id res chain seq x y z
N MET A 1 9.06 3.78 -5.07
CA MET A 1 7.74 3.28 -5.48
C MET A 1 7.83 1.87 -6.08
N ALA A 2 7.38 0.86 -5.34
CA ALA A 2 7.32 -0.53 -5.75
C ALA A 2 5.90 -0.95 -6.17
N ARG A 3 5.77 -1.96 -7.04
CA ARG A 3 4.51 -2.51 -7.51
C ARG A 3 4.53 -4.03 -7.46
N LYS A 4 3.45 -4.64 -6.97
CA LYS A 4 3.21 -6.08 -6.99
C LYS A 4 1.92 -6.39 -7.77
N HIS A 5 2.04 -7.29 -8.74
CA HIS A 5 0.94 -7.73 -9.57
C HIS A 5 0.30 -8.99 -8.98
N PHE A 6 -1.01 -8.94 -8.78
CA PHE A 6 -1.84 -10.08 -8.41
C PHE A 6 -2.78 -10.46 -9.55
N THR A 7 -3.44 -11.60 -9.43
CA THR A 7 -4.32 -12.13 -10.48
C THR A 7 -5.36 -11.12 -10.95
N ARG A 8 -6.02 -10.42 -10.01
CA ARG A 8 -7.11 -9.47 -10.29
C ARG A 8 -6.79 -8.02 -9.92
N PHE A 9 -5.68 -7.78 -9.22
CA PHE A 9 -5.35 -6.48 -8.63
C PHE A 9 -3.89 -6.12 -8.82
N ASP A 10 -3.61 -4.83 -8.84
CA ASP A 10 -2.26 -4.27 -8.72
C ASP A 10 -2.15 -3.58 -7.36
N ALA A 11 -1.16 -3.94 -6.56
CA ALA A 11 -0.81 -3.24 -5.33
C ALA A 11 0.44 -2.40 -5.55
N ILE A 12 0.39 -1.14 -5.13
CA ILE A 12 1.40 -0.13 -5.42
C ILE A 12 1.76 0.56 -4.11
N SER A 13 3.03 0.55 -3.71
CA SER A 13 3.49 1.33 -2.57
C SER A 13 3.49 2.80 -2.93
N SER A 14 3.13 3.65 -1.98
CA SER A 14 3.14 5.09 -2.19
C SER A 14 3.23 5.85 -0.87
N ALA A 15 3.59 7.12 -0.97
CA ALA A 15 3.51 8.08 0.11
C ALA A 15 2.48 9.14 -0.26
N ILE A 16 1.53 9.42 0.64
CA ILE A 16 0.54 10.49 0.46
C ILE A 16 0.78 11.62 1.45
N PRO A 17 0.58 12.89 1.05
CA PRO A 17 0.65 14.01 1.97
C PRO A 17 -0.43 13.92 3.05
N ALA A 18 -0.05 14.14 4.31
CA ALA A 18 -0.92 14.21 5.48
C ALA A 18 -0.57 15.47 6.29
N GLY A 19 -1.13 16.61 5.89
CA GLY A 19 -0.83 17.90 6.51
C GLY A 19 0.59 18.37 6.22
N LYS A 20 1.45 18.41 7.24
CA LYS A 20 2.88 18.76 7.12
C LYS A 20 3.80 17.55 6.99
N ALA A 21 3.24 16.34 7.04
CA ALA A 21 3.95 15.08 7.01
C ALA A 21 3.44 14.20 5.85
N PHE A 22 3.93 12.97 5.78
CA PHE A 22 3.58 11.97 4.79
C PHE A 22 3.14 10.68 5.47
N GLN A 23 2.20 9.97 4.86
CA GLN A 23 1.78 8.65 5.31
C GLN A 23 2.18 7.59 4.31
N ALA A 24 2.70 6.48 4.81
CA ALA A 24 2.98 5.29 4.03
C ALA A 24 1.66 4.57 3.70
N VAL A 25 1.42 4.31 2.43
CA VAL A 25 0.19 3.65 1.96
C VAL A 25 0.46 2.63 0.87
N ILE A 26 -0.45 1.67 0.74
CA ILE A 26 -0.51 0.74 -0.40
C ILE A 26 -1.83 0.99 -1.13
N ALA A 27 -1.74 1.39 -2.40
CA ALA A 27 -2.88 1.54 -3.28
C ALA A 27 -3.16 0.23 -4.03
N VAL A 28 -4.38 -0.29 -3.90
CA VAL A 28 -4.86 -1.50 -4.56
C VAL A 28 -5.83 -1.10 -5.67
N LYS A 29 -5.51 -1.44 -6.92
CA LYS A 29 -6.37 -1.17 -8.07
C LYS A 29 -6.77 -2.47 -8.75
N ARG A 30 -8.06 -2.67 -9.03
CA ARG A 30 -8.49 -3.83 -9.83
C ARG A 30 -8.09 -3.67 -11.29
N ARG A 31 -7.66 -4.77 -11.88
CA ARG A 31 -7.25 -4.83 -13.28
C ARG A 31 -8.47 -4.98 -14.19
N GLY A 32 -8.46 -4.27 -15.32
CA GLY A 32 -9.51 -4.37 -16.34
C GLY A 32 -10.82 -3.69 -15.98
N VAL A 33 -10.88 -2.97 -14.85
CA VAL A 33 -12.03 -2.16 -14.45
C VAL A 33 -11.54 -0.73 -14.22
N ASP A 34 -12.32 0.25 -14.67
CA ASP A 34 -12.06 1.67 -14.40
C ASP A 34 -12.68 2.05 -13.06
N GLU A 35 -12.13 1.48 -11.99
CA GLU A 35 -12.48 1.81 -10.61
C GLU A 35 -11.34 2.57 -9.92
N ASN A 36 -11.71 3.39 -8.94
CA ASN A 36 -10.75 4.08 -8.08
C ASN A 36 -9.94 3.07 -7.27
N ALA A 37 -8.65 3.33 -7.11
CA ALA A 37 -7.80 2.50 -6.27
C ALA A 37 -8.22 2.64 -4.80
N ARG A 38 -8.25 1.52 -4.09
CA ARG A 38 -8.45 1.48 -2.64
C ARG A 38 -7.12 1.72 -1.94
N VAL A 39 -7.08 2.71 -1.07
CA VAL A 39 -5.85 3.09 -0.36
C VAL A 39 -5.86 2.48 1.04
N HIS A 40 -4.81 1.72 1.36
CA HIS A 40 -4.60 1.11 2.65
C HIS A 40 -3.44 1.81 3.36
N GLN A 41 -3.69 2.39 4.53
CA GLN A 41 -2.62 2.94 5.36
C GLN A 41 -1.81 1.81 5.98
N VAL A 42 -0.48 1.96 5.98
CA VAL A 42 0.42 1.01 6.64
C VAL A 42 1.13 1.67 7.81
N ALA A 43 2.00 0.93 8.49
CA ALA A 43 2.73 1.41 9.67
C ALA A 43 1.81 1.96 10.79
N ASN A 44 0.62 1.38 10.94
CA ASN A 44 -0.39 1.77 11.93
C ASN A 44 -0.72 3.28 11.90
N GLY A 45 -0.68 3.89 10.71
CA GLY A 45 -1.01 5.31 10.53
C GLY A 45 0.09 6.29 10.94
N HIS A 46 1.32 5.80 11.19
CA HIS A 46 2.46 6.65 11.48
C HIS A 46 2.70 7.68 10.35
N GLN A 47 3.13 8.87 10.75
CA GLN A 47 3.43 9.98 9.84
C GLN A 47 4.93 10.22 9.82
N TYR A 48 5.45 10.53 8.64
CA TYR A 48 6.87 10.73 8.37
C TYR A 48 7.11 12.15 7.87
N ASP A 49 8.24 12.75 8.23
CA ASP A 49 8.55 14.11 7.79
C ASP A 49 8.88 14.17 6.30
N LEU A 50 9.41 13.07 5.75
CA LEU A 50 9.81 12.97 4.35
C LEU A 50 8.96 11.96 3.56
N ALA A 51 8.61 12.33 2.34
CA ALA A 51 7.91 11.44 1.41
C ALA A 51 8.71 10.15 1.13
N SER A 52 10.04 10.26 1.06
CA SER A 52 10.94 9.12 0.83
C SER A 52 10.94 8.12 1.99
N GLU A 53 10.79 8.59 3.23
CA GLU A 53 10.70 7.72 4.41
C GLU A 53 9.38 6.95 4.39
N ALA A 54 8.27 7.65 4.14
CA ALA A 54 6.96 7.03 3.98
C ALA A 54 6.94 6.02 2.81
N ASP A 55 7.57 6.34 1.68
CA ASP A 55 7.63 5.43 0.53
C ASP A 55 8.47 4.19 0.84
N ALA A 56 9.64 4.35 1.50
CA ALA A 56 10.46 3.21 1.92
C ALA A 56 9.72 2.27 2.88
N VAL A 57 8.92 2.82 3.79
CA VAL A 57 8.08 2.02 4.70
C VAL A 57 6.93 1.35 3.95
N ALA A 58 6.30 2.04 3.00
CA ALA A 58 5.27 1.46 2.15
C ALA A 58 5.83 0.32 1.27
N GLU A 59 7.05 0.47 0.76
CA GLU A 59 7.76 -0.58 0.02
C GLU A 59 8.04 -1.80 0.91
N ALA A 60 8.59 -1.58 2.10
CA ALA A 60 8.85 -2.64 3.08
C ALA A 60 7.56 -3.32 3.58
N ALA A 61 6.43 -2.61 3.63
CA ALA A 61 5.13 -3.21 3.91
C ALA A 61 4.64 -4.03 2.71
N LEU A 62 4.78 -3.52 1.49
CA LEU A 62 4.32 -4.21 0.27
C LEU A 62 5.00 -5.57 0.07
N THR A 63 6.27 -5.72 0.48
CA THR A 63 6.96 -7.02 0.40
C THR A 63 6.28 -8.09 1.25
N LYS A 64 5.66 -7.71 2.38
CA LYS A 64 4.93 -8.60 3.30
C LYS A 64 3.49 -8.89 2.86
N VAL A 65 3.00 -8.29 1.77
CA VAL A 65 1.66 -8.59 1.24
C VAL A 65 1.74 -9.87 0.41
N ILE A 66 1.03 -10.92 0.80
CA ILE A 66 1.03 -12.21 0.09
C ILE A 66 0.01 -12.27 -1.04
N GLU A 67 -1.15 -11.64 -0.87
CA GLU A 67 -2.27 -11.68 -1.82
C GLU A 67 -3.22 -10.49 -1.56
N VAL A 68 -4.10 -10.21 -2.51
CA VAL A 68 -5.23 -9.27 -2.37
C VAL A 68 -6.53 -10.07 -2.50
N ARG A 69 -7.45 -9.92 -1.54
CA ARG A 69 -8.78 -10.53 -1.56
C ARG A 69 -9.66 -9.92 -2.65
N ASP A 70 -10.75 -10.61 -2.97
CA ASP A 70 -11.70 -10.16 -4.01
C ASP A 70 -12.39 -8.81 -3.70
N ASP A 71 -12.41 -8.38 -2.43
CA ASP A 71 -12.90 -7.08 -1.96
C ASP A 71 -11.82 -5.98 -1.94
N GLY A 72 -10.60 -6.29 -2.41
CA GLY A 72 -9.46 -5.38 -2.42
C GLY A 72 -8.74 -5.27 -1.07
N GLU A 73 -9.02 -6.13 -0.09
CA GLU A 73 -8.27 -6.20 1.17
C GLU A 73 -6.91 -6.88 1.00
N LEU A 74 -5.89 -6.35 1.69
CA LEU A 74 -4.53 -6.92 1.68
C LEU A 74 -4.47 -8.14 2.61
N ILE A 75 -3.95 -9.25 2.09
CA ILE A 75 -3.56 -10.41 2.89
C ILE A 75 -2.06 -10.29 3.17
N TRP A 76 -1.70 -10.38 4.44
CA TRP A 76 -0.33 -10.22 4.91
C TRP A 76 0.31 -11.57 5.25
N GLU A 77 1.64 -11.61 5.22
CA GLU A 77 2.41 -12.73 5.78
C GLU A 77 2.07 -12.92 7.27
N PRO A 78 2.06 -14.16 7.76
CA PRO A 78 1.95 -14.42 9.19
C PRO A 78 3.11 -13.71 9.92
N ASN A 79 2.79 -12.87 10.92
CA ASN A 79 3.69 -11.97 11.68
C ASN A 79 4.11 -10.65 11.00
N ALA A 80 3.40 -10.20 9.96
CA ALA A 80 3.72 -8.95 9.28
C ALA A 80 3.38 -7.67 10.05
N VAL A 81 2.55 -7.75 11.11
CA VAL A 81 1.97 -6.62 11.87
C VAL A 81 2.27 -6.74 13.35
#